data_AF-A0A0Q7AW08-F1
#
_entry.id   AF-A0A0Q7AW08-F1
#
_cell.length_a   1.000
_cell.length_b   1.000
_cell.length_c   1.000
_cell.angle_alpha   90.00
_cell.angle_beta   90.00
_cell.angle_gamma   90.00
#
_symmetry.space_group_name_H-M   'P 1'
#
loop_
_entity.id
_entity.type
_entity.pdbx_description
1 polymer ?
#
loop_
_entity_poly.entity_id
_entity_poly.type
_entity_poly.pdbx_seq_one_letter_code
_entity_poly.pdbx_strand_id
1 'polypeptide(L)' 'MYGGAAPYRIDNTVPDFIALSTGTVSDRGGSFTITTLGGCVSPGNIVVVDKLGNNVTLTVTTTPGA' A
#
# COMPACT_ATOMS: atom_id res chain seq x y z
N MET A 1 -9.28 -20.53 -2.17
CA MET A 1 -9.46 -19.27 -1.41
C MET A 1 -8.60 -18.21 -2.08
N TYR A 2 -9.16 -17.08 -2.57
CA TYR A 2 -8.42 -16.03 -3.28
C TYR A 2 -8.24 -14.78 -2.42
N GLY A 3 -7.36 -14.87 -1.43
CA GLY A 3 -6.97 -13.73 -0.59
C GLY A 3 -6.02 -14.28 0.46
N GLY A 4 -4.84 -13.68 0.57
CA GLY A 4 -3.69 -14.21 1.31
C GLY A 4 -3.95 -14.48 2.80
N ALA A 5 -2.88 -14.79 3.52
CA ALA A 5 -2.96 -15.05 4.95
C ALA A 5 -2.60 -13.80 5.77
N ALA A 6 -3.52 -13.37 6.62
CA ALA A 6 -3.25 -12.29 7.57
C ALA A 6 -2.27 -12.77 8.68
N PRO A 7 -1.50 -11.86 9.33
CA PRO A 7 -1.45 -10.42 9.08
C PRO A 7 -0.70 -10.06 7.80
N TYR A 8 -1.03 -8.91 7.23
CA TYR A 8 -0.34 -8.33 6.08
C TYR A 8 0.60 -7.22 6.52
N ARG A 9 1.80 -7.18 5.96
CA ARG A 9 2.74 -6.06 6.08
C ARG A 9 2.58 -5.15 4.87
N ILE A 10 2.53 -3.84 5.12
CA ILE A 10 2.37 -2.80 4.10
C ILE A 10 3.64 -1.95 4.09
N ASP A 11 4.40 -2.02 3.02
CA ASP A 11 5.64 -1.27 2.82
C ASP A 11 5.44 -0.19 1.76
N ASN A 12 5.83 1.04 2.08
CA ASN A 12 5.83 2.14 1.14
C ASN A 12 7.24 2.40 0.62
N THR A 13 7.42 2.36 -0.70
CA THR A 13 8.71 2.60 -1.36
C THR A 13 9.00 4.08 -1.61
N VAL A 14 8.00 4.96 -1.41
CA VAL A 14 8.08 6.41 -1.64
C VAL A 14 7.53 7.21 -0.44
N PRO A 15 8.14 7.10 0.75
CA PRO A 15 7.67 7.76 1.97
C PRO A 15 7.65 9.30 1.88
N ASP A 16 8.43 9.89 0.96
CA ASP A 16 8.47 11.34 0.75
C ASP A 16 7.19 11.90 0.12
N PHE A 17 6.43 11.06 -0.62
CA PHE A 17 5.25 11.48 -1.36
C PHE A 17 3.95 10.78 -0.91
N ILE A 18 4.08 9.66 -0.20
CA ILE A 18 2.95 8.88 0.29
C ILE A 18 3.13 8.62 1.79
N ALA A 19 2.05 8.75 2.55
CA ALA A 19 1.94 8.27 3.91
C ALA A 19 0.95 7.10 3.98
N LEU A 20 1.26 6.10 4.81
CA LEU A 20 0.38 4.98 5.13
C LEU A 20 -0.20 5.18 6.53
N SER A 21 -1.49 4.87 6.71
CA SER A 21 -2.12 4.90 8.04
C SER A 21 -1.60 3.82 8.98
N THR A 22 -1.09 2.71 8.44
CA THR A 22 -0.54 1.58 9.18
C THR A 22 0.49 0.83 8.33
N GLY A 23 1.49 0.24 8.97
CA GLY A 23 2.42 -0.70 8.35
C GLY A 23 1.95 -2.16 8.39
N THR A 24 0.84 -2.44 9.07
CA THR A 24 0.30 -3.81 9.19
C THR A 24 -1.23 -3.84 9.21
N VAL A 25 -1.82 -4.84 8.56
CA VAL A 25 -3.26 -5.13 8.60
C VAL A 25 -3.44 -6.52 9.21
N SER A 26 -3.99 -6.57 10.42
CA SER A 26 -4.04 -7.81 11.22
C SER A 26 -5.05 -8.84 10.71
N ASP A 27 -6.12 -8.39 10.08
CA ASP A 27 -7.28 -9.21 9.75
C ASP A 27 -7.50 -9.32 8.25
N ARG A 28 -8.03 -10.47 7.82
CA ARG A 28 -8.48 -10.65 6.44
C ARG A 28 -9.70 -9.78 6.18
N GLY A 29 -9.65 -8.94 5.14
CA GLY A 29 -10.70 -7.98 4.83
C GLY A 29 -10.54 -6.63 5.55
N GLY A 30 -9.48 -6.45 6.35
CA GLY A 30 -9.09 -5.14 6.85
C GLY A 30 -8.63 -4.20 5.73
N SER A 31 -8.57 -2.92 6.04
CA SER A 31 -8.17 -1.85 5.12
C SER A 31 -7.05 -1.01 5.69
N PHE A 32 -6.38 -0.27 4.81
CA PHE A 32 -5.40 0.76 5.16
C PHE A 32 -5.63 1.97 4.26
N THR A 33 -5.22 3.14 4.72
CA THR A 33 -5.36 4.40 3.97
C THR A 33 -4.01 4.82 3.40
N ILE A 34 -4.04 5.23 2.14
CA ILE A 34 -2.92 5.85 1.43
C ILE A 34 -3.23 7.35 1.33
N THR A 35 -2.36 8.18 1.91
CA THR A 35 -2.47 9.64 1.83
C THR A 35 -1.33 10.18 0.98
N THR A 36 -1.63 10.99 -0.03
CA THR A 36 -0.60 11.68 -0.81
C THR A 36 -0.17 12.94 -0.07
N LEU A 37 1.13 13.14 0.11
CA LEU A 37 1.69 14.29 0.86
C LEU A 37 1.88 15.54 -0.02
N GLY A 38 1.52 15.46 -1.30
CA GLY A 38 1.71 16.50 -2.30
C GLY A 38 2.75 16.11 -3.36
N GLY A 39 2.82 16.88 -4.44
CA GLY A 39 3.66 16.57 -5.60
C GLY A 39 3.03 15.54 -6.56
N CYS A 40 3.63 15.38 -7.73
CA CYS A 40 3.23 14.34 -8.67
C CYS A 40 3.80 13.00 -8.21
N VAL A 41 2.96 12.15 -7.62
CA VAL A 41 3.27 10.74 -7.37
C VAL A 41 3.24 10.03 -8.71
N SER A 42 4.40 9.74 -9.30
CA SER A 42 4.47 9.02 -10.59
C SER A 42 5.78 8.26 -10.77
N PRO A 43 5.79 6.92 -10.60
CA PRO A 43 4.86 6.10 -9.83
C PRO A 43 5.35 5.86 -8.38
N GLY A 44 4.41 5.81 -7.44
CA GLY A 44 4.67 5.36 -6.07
C GLY A 44 4.23 3.92 -5.86
N ASN A 45 5.12 3.04 -5.39
CA ASN A 45 4.76 1.64 -5.16
C ASN A 45 4.53 1.35 -3.67
N ILE A 46 3.41 0.66 -3.39
CA ILE A 46 3.10 0.08 -2.10
C ILE A 46 3.16 -1.44 -2.23
N VAL A 47 3.95 -2.10 -1.39
CA VAL A 47 4.08 -3.56 -1.39
C VAL A 47 3.30 -4.11 -0.22
N VAL A 48 2.41 -5.07 -0.50
CA VAL A 48 1.63 -5.79 0.50
C VAL A 48 2.17 -7.21 0.56
N VAL A 49 2.65 -7.63 1.72
CA VAL A 49 3.20 -8.98 1.95
C VAL A 49 2.32 -9.70 2.96
N ASP A 50 1.87 -10.90 2.65
CA ASP A 50 1.09 -11.75 3.55
C ASP A 50 1.99 -12.55 4.51
N LYS A 51 1.38 -13.20 5.51
CA LYS A 51 2.10 -14.01 6.51
C LYS A 51 2.90 -15.16 5.90
N LEU A 52 2.49 -15.67 4.73
CA LEU A 52 3.14 -16.78 4.04
C LEU A 52 4.29 -16.29 3.12
N GLY A 53 4.51 -14.98 3.05
CA GLY A 53 5.54 -14.36 2.22
C GLY A 53 5.09 -14.07 0.79
N ASN A 54 3.81 -14.26 0.45
CA ASN A 54 3.30 -13.85 -0.85
C ASN A 54 3.17 -12.32 -0.88
N ASN A 55 3.58 -11.70 -1.98
CA ASN A 55 3.50 -10.26 -2.13
C ASN A 55 2.69 -9.81 -3.34
N VAL A 56 2.14 -8.61 -3.23
CA VAL A 56 1.46 -7.88 -4.31
C VAL A 56 1.96 -6.45 -4.28
N THR A 57 2.23 -5.89 -5.46
CA THR A 57 2.63 -4.48 -5.59
C THR A 57 1.43 -3.68 -6.11
N LEU A 58 1.07 -2.63 -5.38
CA LEU A 58 0.11 -1.62 -5.79
C LEU A 58 0.88 -0.43 -6.31
N THR A 59 0.58 -0.01 -7.53
CA THR A 59 1.14 1.20 -8.13
C THR A 59 0.15 2.34 -7.98
N VAL A 60 0.58 3.41 -7.33
CA VAL A 60 -0.18 4.64 -7.12
C VAL A 60 0.38 5.70 -8.07
N THR A 61 -0.49 6.25 -8.92
CA THR A 61 -0.16 7.35 -9.82
C THR A 61 -1.17 8.47 -9.62
N THR A 62 -0.71 9.67 -9.33
CA THR A 62 -1.56 10.86 -9.30
C THR A 62 -1.51 11.53 -10.66
N THR A 63 -2.66 11.68 -11.30
CA THR A 63 -2.82 12.54 -12.48
C THR A 63 -3.33 13.91 -12.04
N PRO A 64 -2.81 15.02 -12.60
CA PRO A 64 -3.45 16.32 -12.41
C PRO A 64 -4.94 16.23 -12.69
N GLY A 65 -5.78 16.75 -11.79
CA GLY A 65 -7.21 16.84 -12.02
C GLY A 65 -7.48 17.72 -13.23
N ALA A 66 -8.31 17.23 -14.15
CA ALA A 66 -8.76 17.96 -15.33
C ALA A 66 -9.56 19.22 -14.94
#